data_AF-A0AAX3HW77-F1
#
_entry.id   AF-A0AAX3HW77-F1
#
_cell.length_a   1.000
_cell.length_b   1.000
_cell.length_c   1.000
_cell.angle_alpha   90.00
_cell.angle_beta   90.00
_cell.angle_gamma   90.00
#
_symmetry.space_group_name_H-M   'P 1'
#
loop_
_entity.id
_entity.type
_entity.pdbx_description
1 polymer ?
#
loop_
_entity_poly.entity_id
_entity_poly.type
_entity_poly.pdbx_seq_one_letter_code
_entity_poly.pdbx_strand_id
1 'polypeptide(L)'
;MSIPVLLISMMLFFILFFGIGFLLNMILRATWVMVIVYPIVCMLIINKASMWDYFSKPKETFSSFGTSVSHLGQADLFILSTGLVGAALAGVVIKKLRKSGYQMF
;
A
#
# COMPACT_ATOMS: atom_id res chain seq x y z
N MET A 1 -11.80 -17.29 4.78
CA MET A 1 -10.43 -17.66 4.37
C MET A 1 -9.84 -18.62 5.39
N SER A 2 -9.08 -19.62 4.98
CA SER A 2 -8.37 -20.51 5.91
C SER A 2 -7.19 -19.77 6.55
N ILE A 3 -6.90 -20.06 7.83
CA ILE A 3 -5.82 -19.41 8.60
C ILE A 3 -4.45 -19.45 7.87
N PRO A 4 -4.04 -20.57 7.25
CA PRO A 4 -2.75 -20.61 6.53
C PRO A 4 -2.70 -19.65 5.34
N VAL A 5 -3.80 -19.52 4.60
CA VAL A 5 -3.88 -18.63 3.44
C VAL A 5 -3.73 -17.18 3.88
N LEU A 6 -4.39 -16.79 4.98
CA LEU A 6 -4.26 -15.45 5.54
C LEU A 6 -2.81 -15.10 5.88
N LEU A 7 -2.10 -16.00 6.57
CA LEU A 7 -0.70 -15.79 6.95
C LEU A 7 0.21 -15.65 5.72
N ILE A 8 0.03 -16.52 4.71
CA ILE A 8 0.80 -16.46 3.47
C ILE A 8 0.52 -15.14 2.74
N SER A 9 -0.75 -14.72 2.64
CA SER A 9 -1.13 -13.47 2.00
C SER A 9 -0.56 -12.25 2.72
N MET A 10 -0.58 -12.23 4.06
CA MET A 10 0.02 -11.16 4.87
C MET A 10 1.53 -11.05 4.60
N MET A 11 2.25 -12.18 4.60
CA MET A 11 3.68 -12.20 4.31
C MET A 11 3.98 -11.76 2.89
N LEU A 12 3.19 -12.22 1.92
CA LEU A 12 3.35 -11.88 0.50
C LEU A 12 3.13 -10.38 0.27
N PHE A 13 2.05 -9.80 0.80
CA PHE A 13 1.78 -8.37 0.68
C PHE A 13 2.87 -7.54 1.35
N PHE A 14 3.32 -7.94 2.53
CA PHE A 14 4.43 -7.28 3.20
C PHE A 14 5.69 -7.23 2.31
N ILE A 15 6.15 -8.39 1.82
CA ILE A 15 7.37 -8.49 0.99
C ILE A 15 7.20 -7.72 -0.32
N LEU A 16 6.03 -7.82 -0.96
CA LEU A 16 5.73 -7.14 -2.23
C LEU A 16 5.84 -5.63 -2.09
N PHE A 17 5.13 -5.04 -1.12
CA PHE A 17 5.12 -3.59 -0.93
C PHE A 17 6.42 -3.05 -0.34
N PHE A 18 7.09 -3.85 0.49
CA PHE A 18 8.45 -3.54 0.91
C PHE A 18 9.41 -3.51 -0.29
N GLY A 19 9.41 -4.54 -1.13
CA GLY A 19 10.32 -4.67 -2.27
C GLY A 19 10.10 -3.60 -3.34
N ILE A 20 8.84 -3.41 -3.76
CA ILE A 20 8.50 -2.37 -4.75
C ILE A 20 8.78 -0.98 -4.15
N GLY A 21 8.41 -0.75 -2.89
CA GLY A 21 8.67 0.52 -2.22
C GLY A 21 10.16 0.83 -2.11
N PHE A 22 10.97 -0.18 -1.83
CA PHE A 22 12.42 -0.07 -1.77
C PHE A 22 13.00 0.33 -3.14
N LEU A 23 12.64 -0.40 -4.20
CA LEU A 23 13.10 -0.11 -5.56
C LEU A 23 12.65 1.27 -6.05
N LEU A 24 11.37 1.60 -5.84
CA LEU A 24 10.80 2.89 -6.25
C LEU A 24 11.50 4.06 -5.56
N ASN A 25 11.76 3.94 -4.25
CA ASN A 25 12.46 4.96 -3.47
C ASN A 25 13.94 5.09 -3.86
N MET A 26 14.58 4.01 -4.34
CA MET A 26 15.90 4.09 -4.93
C MET A 26 15.89 4.85 -6.27
N ILE A 27 14.97 4.53 -7.18
CA ILE A 27 14.88 5.15 -8.50
C ILE A 27 14.49 6.64 -8.41
N LEU A 28 13.45 6.96 -7.64
CA LEU A 28 12.92 8.32 -7.53
C LEU A 28 13.74 9.22 -6.61
N ARG A 29 14.85 8.72 -6.03
CA ARG A 29 15.68 9.41 -5.02
C ARG A 29 14.87 9.95 -3.82
N ALA A 30 13.66 9.45 -3.62
CA ALA A 30 12.75 9.85 -2.56
C ALA A 30 12.75 8.80 -1.43
N THR A 31 12.12 9.08 -0.29
CA THR A 31 12.09 8.16 0.87
C THR A 31 10.69 7.70 1.23
N TRP A 32 9.69 8.53 0.99
CA TRP A 32 8.33 8.31 1.51
C TRP A 32 7.29 8.14 0.39
N VAL A 33 7.71 8.01 -0.88
CA VAL A 33 6.78 7.92 -2.02
C VAL A 33 5.85 6.74 -1.85
N MET A 34 6.39 5.57 -1.53
CA MET A 34 5.55 4.38 -1.40
C MET A 34 4.53 4.50 -0.27
N VAL A 35 4.86 5.17 0.84
CA VAL A 35 3.92 5.37 1.96
C VAL A 35 2.77 6.30 1.57
N ILE A 36 3.02 7.27 0.69
CA ILE A 36 1.98 8.20 0.20
C ILE A 36 1.13 7.53 -0.89
N VAL A 37 1.75 6.74 -1.77
CA VAL A 37 1.07 6.05 -2.87
C VAL A 37 0.22 4.87 -2.35
N TYR A 38 0.67 4.19 -1.29
CA TYR A 38 0.02 2.98 -0.79
C TYR A 38 -1.46 3.17 -0.38
N PRO A 39 -1.84 4.21 0.40
CA PRO A 39 -3.24 4.50 0.70
C PRO A 39 -4.10 4.72 -0.55
N ILE A 40 -3.55 5.35 -1.59
CA ILE A 40 -4.26 5.56 -2.87
C ILE A 40 -4.52 4.20 -3.52
N VAL A 41 -3.52 3.32 -3.56
CA VAL A 41 -3.67 1.95 -4.08
C VAL A 41 -4.72 1.16 -3.28
N CYS A 42 -4.69 1.24 -1.94
CA CYS A 42 -5.71 0.62 -1.10
C CYS A 42 -7.11 1.15 -1.41
N MET A 43 -7.25 2.45 -1.62
CA MET A 43 -8.52 3.08 -1.93
C MET A 43 -9.14 2.53 -3.22
N LEU A 44 -8.30 2.28 -4.23
CA LEU A 44 -8.70 1.71 -5.53
C LEU A 44 -8.99 0.22 -5.48
N ILE A 45 -8.34 -0.52 -4.59
CA ILE A 45 -8.65 -1.94 -4.37
C ILE A 45 -10.00 -2.09 -3.66
N ILE A 46 -10.27 -1.23 -2.69
CA ILE A 46 -11.50 -1.27 -1.87
C ILE A 46 -12.70 -0.78 -2.67
N ASN A 47 -12.59 0.38 -3.31
CA ASN A 47 -13.63 0.91 -4.17
C ASN A 47 -13.39 0.28 -5.54
N LYS A 48 -14.12 -0.79 -5.90
CA LYS A 48 -14.10 -1.43 -7.23
C LYS A 48 -14.51 -0.49 -8.39
N ALA A 49 -14.48 0.83 -8.17
CA ALA A 49 -14.73 1.88 -9.13
C ALA A 49 -13.47 2.17 -9.95
N SER A 50 -13.65 2.58 -11.19
CA SER A 50 -12.53 2.93 -12.06
C SER A 50 -11.91 4.26 -11.62
N MET A 51 -10.62 4.46 -11.91
CA MET A 51 -9.92 5.74 -11.67
C MET A 51 -10.66 6.94 -12.29
N TRP A 52 -11.37 6.72 -13.38
CA TRP A 52 -12.17 7.72 -14.08
C TRP A 52 -13.45 8.14 -13.34
N ASP A 53 -14.00 7.27 -12.48
CA ASP A 53 -15.21 7.57 -11.71
C ASP A 53 -14.90 8.54 -10.57
N TYR A 54 -13.69 8.46 -10.00
CA TYR A 54 -13.21 9.41 -8.99
C TYR A 54 -13.10 10.85 -9.52
N PHE A 55 -12.75 11.01 -10.81
CA PHE A 55 -12.69 12.32 -11.46
C PHE A 55 -14.07 12.81 -11.93
N SER A 56 -14.91 11.90 -12.43
CA SER A 56 -16.22 12.25 -12.98
C SER A 56 -17.27 12.53 -11.90
N LYS A 57 -17.23 11.80 -10.77
CA LYS A 57 -18.25 11.87 -9.71
C LYS A 57 -17.67 11.70 -8.30
N PRO A 58 -16.81 12.62 -7.83
CA PRO A 58 -16.10 12.48 -6.57
C PRO A 58 -17.04 12.29 -5.35
N LYS A 59 -18.15 13.04 -5.26
CA LYS A 59 -19.06 12.95 -4.10
C LYS A 59 -19.71 11.58 -3.93
N GLU A 60 -20.15 10.95 -5.01
CA GLU A 60 -20.80 9.64 -4.98
C GLU A 60 -19.79 8.55 -4.61
N THR A 61 -18.59 8.59 -5.22
CA THR A 61 -17.52 7.59 -5.01
C THR A 61 -16.92 7.64 -3.60
N PHE A 62 -16.79 8.81 -3.00
CA PHE A 62 -16.36 8.92 -1.59
C PHE A 62 -17.41 8.37 -0.62
N SER A 63 -18.70 8.49 -0.92
CA SER A 63 -19.78 7.94 -0.08
C SER A 63 -19.86 6.41 -0.13
N SER A 64 -19.64 5.81 -1.31
CA SER A 64 -19.59 4.36 -1.50
C SER A 64 -18.34 3.71 -0.90
N PHE A 65 -17.29 4.50 -0.65
CA PHE A 65 -16.07 4.02 -0.01
C PHE A 65 -16.35 3.56 1.43
N GLY A 66 -17.09 4.35 2.21
CA GLY A 66 -17.41 4.02 3.61
C GLY A 66 -18.21 2.71 3.73
N THR A 67 -19.19 2.51 2.86
CA THR A 67 -19.98 1.26 2.82
C THR A 67 -19.13 0.09 2.34
N SER A 68 -18.23 0.30 1.38
CA SER A 68 -17.33 -0.75 0.88
C SER A 68 -16.30 -1.17 1.93
N VAL A 69 -15.78 -0.23 2.72
CA VAL A 69 -14.89 -0.53 3.86
C VAL A 69 -15.61 -1.34 4.94
N SER A 70 -16.90 -1.05 5.22
CA SER A 70 -17.68 -1.86 6.17
C SER A 70 -18.01 -3.27 5.66
N HIS A 71 -18.03 -3.47 4.34
CA HIS A 71 -18.22 -4.77 3.70
C HIS A 71 -16.91 -5.53 3.44
N LEU A 72 -15.75 -4.92 3.71
CA LEU A 72 -14.47 -5.61 3.60
C LEU A 72 -14.40 -6.74 4.63
N GLY A 73 -13.94 -7.90 4.20
CA GLY A 73 -13.64 -8.98 5.13
C GLY A 73 -12.53 -8.54 6.09
N GLN A 74 -12.67 -8.86 7.37
CA GLN A 74 -11.63 -8.57 8.38
C GLN A 74 -10.25 -9.08 7.94
N ALA A 75 -10.21 -10.22 7.25
CA ALA A 75 -9.01 -10.79 6.65
C ALA A 75 -8.31 -9.85 5.66
N ASP A 76 -9.07 -9.19 4.77
CA ASP A 76 -8.51 -8.28 3.77
C ASP A 76 -7.93 -7.03 4.44
N LEU A 77 -8.59 -6.54 5.49
CA LEU A 77 -8.09 -5.41 6.29
C LEU A 77 -6.74 -5.74 6.94
N PHE A 78 -6.58 -6.96 7.48
CA PHE A 78 -5.28 -7.41 8.00
C PHE A 78 -4.22 -7.48 6.91
N ILE A 79 -4.54 -8.03 5.73
CA ILE A 79 -3.59 -8.13 4.61
C ILE A 79 -3.15 -6.73 4.15
N LEU A 80 -4.09 -5.81 3.93
CA LEU A 80 -3.78 -4.42 3.56
C LEU A 80 -2.96 -3.71 4.65
N SER A 81 -3.26 -3.93 5.94
CA SER A 81 -2.46 -3.33 7.01
C SER A 81 -1.00 -3.79 6.97
N THR A 82 -0.74 -5.07 6.67
CA THR A 82 0.63 -5.59 6.55
C THR A 82 1.39 -5.03 5.35
N GLY A 83 0.70 -4.80 4.22
CA GLY A 83 1.30 -4.10 3.08
C GLY A 83 1.71 -2.67 3.42
N LEU A 84 0.91 -1.95 4.21
CA LEU A 84 1.23 -0.60 4.68
C LEU A 84 2.50 -0.59 5.54
N VAL A 85 2.59 -1.54 6.47
CA VAL A 85 3.80 -1.73 7.30
C VAL A 85 5.02 -2.00 6.42
N GLY A 86 4.89 -2.84 5.39
CA GLY A 86 5.96 -3.10 4.42
C GLY A 86 6.43 -1.84 3.70
N ALA A 87 5.50 -1.03 3.18
CA ALA A 87 5.81 0.24 2.52
C ALA A 87 6.48 1.26 3.48
N ALA A 88 6.03 1.34 4.73
CA ALA A 88 6.61 2.20 5.76
C ALA A 88 8.05 1.78 6.11
N LEU A 89 8.29 0.48 6.30
CA LEU A 89 9.62 -0.05 6.57
C LEU A 89 10.57 0.16 5.39
N ALA A 90 10.10 0.04 4.15
CA ALA A 90 10.93 0.36 2.99
C ALA A 90 11.42 1.82 3.01
N GLY A 91 10.55 2.77 3.39
CA GLY A 91 10.94 4.17 3.55
C GLY A 91 11.96 4.39 4.66
N VAL A 92 11.77 3.73 5.81
CA VAL A 92 12.74 3.78 6.94
C VAL A 92 14.10 3.21 6.53
N VAL A 93 14.12 2.06 5.85
CA VAL A 93 15.34 1.39 5.39
C VAL A 93 16.10 2.28 4.41
N ILE A 94 15.42 2.87 3.42
CA ILE A 94 16.05 3.78 2.46
C ILE A 94 16.59 5.03 3.16
N LYS A 95 15.84 5.61 4.11
CA LYS A 95 16.33 6.76 4.88
C LYS A 95 17.64 6.43 5.62
N LYS A 96 17.71 5.23 6.21
CA LYS A 96 18.91 4.74 6.90
C LYS A 96 20.07 4.53 5.93
N LEU A 97 19.85 3.83 4.82
CA LEU A 97 20.89 3.56 3.80
C LEU A 97 21.48 4.86 3.22
N ARG A 98 20.63 5.87 3.00
CA ARG A 98 21.07 7.19 2.50
C ARG A 98 21.96 7.90 3.52
N LYS A 99 21.62 7.83 4.80
CA LYS A 99 22.44 8.39 5.88
C LYS A 99 23.78 7.65 6.02
N SER A 100 23.81 6.37 5.70
CA SER A 100 25.03 5.54 5.69
C SER A 100 25.93 5.76 4.47
N GLY A 101 25.62 6.71 3.58
CA GLY A 101 26.46 7.01 2.42
C GLY A 101 26.34 6.00 1.28
N TYR A 102 25.34 5.12 1.30
CA TYR A 102 25.10 4.19 0.20
C TYR A 102 24.66 4.99 -1.03
N GLN A 103 25.47 4.96 -2.09
CA GLN A 103 25.06 5.49 -3.38
C GLN A 103 23.97 4.59 -3.95
N MET A 104 22.76 5.11 -3.95
CA MET A 104 21.61 4.45 -4.57
C MET A 104 21.60 4.85 -6.04
N PHE A 105 22.47 4.20 -6.81
CA PHE A 105 22.76 4.48 -8.22
C PHE A 105 23.36 5.87 -8.51
#